data_AF-A0A6B3LYB8-F1
#
_entry.id   AF-A0A6B3LYB8-F1
#
_cell.length_a   1.000
_cell.length_b   1.000
_cell.length_c   1.000
_cell.angle_alpha   90.00
_cell.angle_beta   90.00
_cell.angle_gamma   90.00
#
_symmetry.space_group_name_H-M   'P 1'
#
loop_
_entity.id
_entity.type
_entity.pdbx_description
1 polymer ?
#
loop_
_entity_poly.entity_id
_entity_poly.type
_entity_poly.pdbx_seq_one_letter_code
_entity_poly.pdbx_strand_id
1 'polypeptide(L)'
;MSTLPDGPQLPRWWQLIQWIANPFGYLDQCRQRYGDTFTIRLSGLEPFVFLSHPQAIQAIFTAAPSQFDSGRGNAIIQPLVGDNSLMTLDGNRHRQQRKLLLPPFHLSSRQETLETRDETCDINAWGNPRRRALAECRASN
;
A
#
# COMPACT_ATOMS: atom_id res chain seq x y z
N MET A 1 15.10 -12.62 -26.84
CA MET A 1 15.28 -11.35 -26.08
C MET A 1 13.90 -10.90 -25.65
N SER A 2 13.58 -10.90 -24.36
CA SER A 2 12.26 -10.46 -23.88
C SER A 2 12.17 -8.95 -24.02
N THR A 3 11.43 -8.49 -25.02
CA THR A 3 11.17 -7.07 -25.26
C THR A 3 10.11 -6.60 -24.27
N LEU A 4 10.53 -5.79 -23.31
CA LEU A 4 9.60 -5.09 -22.42
C LEU A 4 8.87 -3.99 -23.20
N PRO A 5 7.64 -3.63 -22.79
CA PRO A 5 6.91 -2.51 -23.38
C PRO A 5 7.72 -1.22 -23.36
N ASP A 6 7.45 -0.35 -24.34
CA ASP A 6 8.11 0.95 -24.43
C ASP A 6 7.88 1.80 -23.18
N GLY A 7 8.80 2.72 -22.93
CA GLY A 7 8.71 3.62 -21.79
C GLY A 7 9.71 4.75 -21.88
N PRO A 8 9.78 5.61 -20.84
CA PRO A 8 10.67 6.76 -20.83
C PRO A 8 12.12 6.37 -21.11
N GLN A 9 12.69 6.92 -22.17
CA GLN A 9 14.11 6.77 -22.51
C GLN A 9 15.02 7.78 -21.79
N LEU A 10 14.46 8.53 -20.83
CA LEU A 10 15.20 9.45 -19.98
C LEU A 10 16.23 8.68 -19.12
N PRO A 11 17.33 9.32 -18.69
CA PRO A 11 18.28 8.69 -17.78
C PRO A 11 17.59 8.16 -16.51
N ARG A 12 17.96 6.96 -16.05
CA ARG A 12 17.27 6.27 -14.93
C ARG A 12 17.23 7.07 -13.63
N TRP A 13 18.27 7.85 -13.36
CA TRP A 13 18.33 8.74 -12.19
C TRP A 13 17.34 9.91 -12.31
N TRP A 14 17.09 10.41 -13.52
CA TRP A 14 16.09 11.44 -13.78
C TRP A 14 14.68 10.90 -13.63
N GLN A 15 14.44 9.67 -14.09
CA GLN A 15 13.18 8.95 -13.84
C GLN A 15 12.94 8.78 -12.34
N LEU A 16 13.98 8.45 -11.57
CA LEU A 16 13.91 8.32 -10.12
C LEU A 16 13.56 9.65 -9.43
N ILE A 17 14.18 10.76 -9.84
CA ILE A 17 13.84 12.08 -9.29
C ILE A 17 12.38 12.44 -9.55
N GLN A 18 11.89 12.24 -10.78
CA GLN A 18 10.48 12.51 -11.11
C GLN A 18 9.52 11.61 -10.34
N TRP A 19 9.87 10.33 -10.17
CA TRP A 19 9.11 9.38 -9.37
C TRP A 19 9.00 9.82 -7.90
N ILE A 20 10.08 10.31 -7.29
CA ILE A 20 10.10 10.77 -5.90
C ILE A 20 9.36 12.10 -5.75
N ALA A 21 9.59 13.05 -6.65
CA ALA A 21 9.06 14.41 -6.55
C ALA A 21 7.55 14.48 -6.86
N ASN A 22 7.08 13.73 -7.85
CA ASN A 22 5.68 13.73 -8.27
C ASN A 22 5.28 12.38 -8.90
N PRO A 23 5.06 11.32 -8.10
CA PRO A 23 4.80 9.98 -8.62
C PRO A 23 3.54 9.92 -9.49
N PHE A 24 2.44 10.52 -9.04
CA PHE A 24 1.17 10.48 -9.76
C PHE A 24 1.21 11.29 -11.06
N GLY A 25 1.78 12.49 -11.04
CA GLY A 25 1.93 13.30 -12.25
C GLY A 25 2.90 12.68 -13.26
N TYR A 26 3.96 12.01 -12.79
CA TYR A 26 4.86 11.28 -13.67
C TYR A 26 4.19 10.05 -14.31
N LEU A 27 3.39 9.30 -13.55
CA LEU A 27 2.62 8.17 -14.07
C LEU A 27 1.58 8.61 -15.11
N ASP A 28 0.87 9.70 -14.88
CA ASP A 28 -0.13 10.17 -15.85
C ASP A 28 0.54 10.67 -17.14
N GLN A 29 1.68 11.37 -17.05
CA GLN A 29 2.48 11.72 -18.23
C GLN A 29 2.95 10.48 -19.01
N CYS A 30 3.40 9.44 -18.30
CA CYS A 30 3.80 8.18 -18.94
C CYS A 30 2.61 7.51 -19.64
N ARG A 31 1.46 7.44 -18.97
CA ARG A 31 0.24 6.87 -19.53
C ARG A 31 -0.25 7.64 -20.77
N GLN A 32 -0.23 8.97 -20.74
CA GLN A 32 -0.61 9.79 -21.89
C GLN A 32 0.32 9.59 -23.10
N ARG A 33 1.61 9.28 -22.87
CA ARG A 33 2.62 9.16 -23.93
C ARG A 33 2.81 7.75 -24.46
N TYR A 34 2.72 6.74 -23.59
CA TYR A 34 3.01 5.34 -23.91
C TYR A 34 1.75 4.44 -23.86
N GLY A 35 0.60 4.98 -23.45
CA GLY A 35 -0.67 4.25 -23.35
C GLY A 35 -0.83 3.47 -22.06
N ASP A 36 -1.61 2.39 -22.12
CA ASP A 36 -2.03 1.63 -20.94
C ASP A 36 -0.99 0.62 -20.42
N THR A 37 0.15 0.51 -21.09
CA THR A 37 1.20 -0.44 -20.72
C THR A 37 2.56 0.14 -21.06
N PHE A 38 3.38 0.38 -20.03
CA PHE A 38 4.68 1.01 -20.20
C PHE A 38 5.69 0.57 -19.13
N THR A 39 6.98 0.73 -19.44
CA THR A 39 8.06 0.35 -18.52
C THR A 39 8.76 1.58 -17.94
N ILE A 40 8.82 1.69 -16.61
CA ILE A 40 9.65 2.68 -15.90
C ILE A 40 10.93 2.01 -15.40
N ARG A 41 12.07 2.70 -15.58
CA ARG A 41 13.40 2.22 -15.17
C ARG A 41 13.99 3.16 -14.13
N LEU A 42 13.81 2.80 -12.87
CA LEU A 42 14.34 3.57 -11.74
C LEU A 42 15.77 3.13 -11.42
N SER A 43 16.64 4.09 -11.09
CA SER A 43 18.01 3.77 -10.72
C SER A 43 18.06 2.94 -9.43
N GLY A 44 18.81 1.83 -9.44
CA GLY A 44 18.96 0.93 -8.28
C GLY A 44 17.83 -0.08 -8.08
N LEU A 45 16.82 -0.11 -8.97
CA LEU A 45 15.70 -1.05 -8.91
C LEU A 45 15.55 -1.80 -10.23
N GLU A 46 14.87 -2.95 -10.16
CA GLU A 46 14.44 -3.66 -11.37
C GLU A 46 13.40 -2.84 -12.16
N PRO A 47 13.28 -3.05 -13.49
CA PRO A 47 12.27 -2.36 -14.29
C PRO A 47 10.85 -2.65 -13.81
N PHE A 48 10.03 -1.60 -13.70
CA PHE A 48 8.61 -1.72 -13.35
C PHE A 48 7.76 -1.62 -14.61
N VAL A 49 6.95 -2.65 -14.88
CA VAL A 49 5.94 -2.62 -15.94
C VAL A 49 4.61 -2.21 -15.32
N PHE A 50 4.10 -1.06 -15.75
CA PHE A 50 2.80 -0.55 -15.34
C PHE A 50 1.73 -1.01 -16.32
N LEU A 51 0.61 -1.49 -15.78
CA LEU A 51 -0.52 -2.03 -16.54
C LEU A 51 -1.81 -1.38 -16.03
N SER A 52 -2.49 -0.61 -16.89
CA SER A 52 -3.81 -0.02 -16.59
C SER A 52 -4.94 -0.64 -17.39
N HIS A 53 -4.65 -1.51 -18.36
CA HIS A 53 -5.68 -2.10 -19.21
C HIS A 53 -6.53 -3.12 -18.42
N PRO A 54 -7.87 -3.01 -18.41
CA PRO A 54 -8.74 -3.83 -17.56
C PRO A 54 -8.62 -5.34 -17.83
N GLN A 55 -8.42 -5.73 -19.09
CA GLN A 55 -8.21 -7.14 -19.45
C GLN A 55 -6.87 -7.68 -18.94
N ALA A 56 -5.81 -6.87 -18.93
CA ALA A 56 -4.50 -7.27 -18.42
C ALA A 56 -4.55 -7.42 -16.90
N ILE A 57 -5.21 -6.47 -16.23
CA ILE A 57 -5.49 -6.54 -14.79
C ILE A 57 -6.26 -7.82 -14.46
N GLN A 58 -7.35 -8.10 -15.18
CA GLN A 58 -8.13 -9.33 -14.98
C GLN A 58 -7.26 -10.57 -15.14
N ALA A 59 -6.44 -10.65 -16.19
CA ALA A 59 -5.56 -11.79 -16.42
C ALA A 59 -4.55 -12.00 -15.28
N ILE A 60 -4.00 -10.94 -14.70
CA ILE A 60 -3.08 -11.04 -13.55
C ILE A 60 -3.81 -11.54 -12.31
N PHE A 61 -4.99 -11.00 -12.03
CA PHE A 61 -5.76 -11.38 -10.84
C PHE A 61 -6.40 -12.78 -10.92
N THR A 62 -6.57 -13.34 -12.13
CA THR A 62 -7.10 -14.70 -12.32
C THR A 62 -6.03 -15.77 -12.56
N ALA A 63 -4.80 -15.36 -12.88
CA ALA A 63 -3.70 -16.29 -13.09
C ALA A 63 -3.30 -17.03 -11.79
N ALA A 64 -2.71 -18.21 -11.96
CA ALA A 64 -2.36 -19.05 -10.83
C ALA A 64 -1.32 -18.35 -9.94
N PRO A 65 -1.46 -18.38 -8.59
CA PRO A 65 -0.50 -17.73 -7.69
C PRO A 65 0.95 -18.21 -7.85
N SER A 66 1.17 -19.41 -8.41
CA SER A 66 2.51 -19.93 -8.69
C SER A 66 3.21 -19.28 -9.88
N GLN A 67 2.49 -18.43 -10.65
CA GLN A 67 3.04 -17.71 -11.80
C GLN A 67 3.63 -16.34 -11.40
N PHE A 68 3.43 -15.90 -10.15
CA PHE A 68 3.90 -14.60 -9.67
C PHE A 68 4.57 -14.72 -8.30
N ASP A 69 5.78 -14.18 -8.19
CA ASP A 69 6.53 -14.06 -6.93
C ASP A 69 6.30 -12.66 -6.32
N SER A 70 5.22 -12.52 -5.54
CA SER A 70 4.83 -11.22 -4.96
C SER A 70 5.78 -10.74 -3.85
N GLY A 71 6.35 -11.67 -3.09
CA GLY A 71 7.33 -11.42 -2.04
C GLY A 71 8.66 -10.92 -2.61
N ARG A 72 9.12 -11.50 -3.72
CA ARG A 72 10.30 -11.00 -4.45
C ARG A 72 10.07 -9.60 -5.03
N GLY A 73 8.87 -9.36 -5.57
CA GLY A 73 8.47 -8.04 -6.06
C GLY A 73 8.45 -6.95 -4.97
N ASN A 74 8.24 -7.36 -3.72
CA ASN A 74 8.19 -6.48 -2.56
C ASN A 74 9.53 -6.33 -1.81
N ALA A 75 10.66 -6.77 -2.39
CA ALA A 75 11.98 -6.62 -1.77
C ALA A 75 12.32 -5.17 -1.39
N ILE A 76 11.76 -4.18 -2.09
CA ILE A 76 11.98 -2.75 -1.80
C ILE A 76 11.48 -2.33 -0.41
N ILE A 77 10.43 -2.97 0.12
CA ILE A 77 9.87 -2.67 1.44
C ILE A 77 10.45 -3.57 2.54
N GLN A 78 11.23 -4.59 2.17
CA GLN A 78 11.83 -5.57 3.09
C GLN A 78 12.62 -4.93 4.24
N PRO A 79 13.44 -3.87 4.04
CA PRO A 79 14.15 -3.22 5.15
C PRO A 79 13.24 -2.61 6.22
N LEU A 80 11.99 -2.28 5.85
CA LEU A 80 11.01 -1.67 6.75
C LEU A 80 10.18 -2.72 7.49
N VAL A 81 9.75 -3.78 6.79
CA VAL A 81 8.80 -4.76 7.32
C VAL A 81 9.44 -6.07 7.78
N GLY A 82 10.69 -6.33 7.38
CA GLY A 82 11.44 -7.54 7.67
C GLY A 82 11.07 -8.74 6.77
N ASP A 83 11.91 -9.76 6.86
CA ASP A 83 11.89 -10.94 5.96
C ASP A 83 10.71 -11.90 6.21
N ASN A 84 10.09 -11.80 7.39
CA ASN A 84 8.96 -12.63 7.78
C ASN A 84 7.62 -11.87 7.79
N SER A 85 7.59 -10.67 7.21
CA SER A 85 6.35 -9.92 7.03
C SER A 85 5.43 -10.63 6.06
N LEU A 86 4.12 -10.54 6.30
CA LEU A 86 3.13 -11.00 5.33
C LEU A 86 3.36 -10.36 3.95
N MET A 87 3.89 -9.14 3.87
CA MET A 87 4.11 -8.44 2.60
C MET A 87 5.31 -8.97 1.79
N THR A 88 6.24 -9.69 2.43
CA THR A 88 7.47 -10.21 1.80
C THR A 88 7.45 -11.72 1.61
N LEU A 89 6.48 -12.43 2.22
CA LEU A 89 6.30 -13.88 2.08
C LEU A 89 5.50 -14.25 0.82
N ASP A 90 5.81 -15.42 0.24
CA ASP A 90 5.06 -16.03 -0.86
C ASP A 90 4.48 -17.41 -0.49
N GLY A 91 3.53 -17.88 -1.31
CA GLY A 91 3.05 -19.26 -1.32
C GLY A 91 2.46 -19.74 0.01
N ASN A 92 2.96 -20.89 0.50
CA ASN A 92 2.41 -21.52 1.71
C ASN A 92 2.69 -20.73 2.98
N ARG A 93 3.87 -20.10 3.10
CA ARG A 93 4.21 -19.27 4.26
C ARG A 93 3.32 -18.03 4.33
N HIS A 94 3.10 -17.39 3.18
CA HIS A 94 2.13 -16.30 3.07
C HIS A 94 0.71 -16.75 3.49
N ARG A 95 0.22 -17.89 2.98
CA ARG A 95 -1.11 -18.42 3.33
C ARG A 95 -1.27 -18.71 4.83
N GLN A 96 -0.26 -19.32 5.45
CA GLN A 96 -0.28 -19.62 6.88
C GLN A 96 -0.33 -18.35 7.72
N GLN A 97 0.56 -17.39 7.44
CA GLN A 97 0.60 -16.12 8.16
C GLN A 97 -0.69 -15.32 7.98
N ARG A 98 -1.24 -15.30 6.76
CA ARG A 98 -2.52 -14.66 6.46
C ARG A 98 -3.68 -15.27 7.25
N LYS A 99 -3.72 -16.59 7.40
CA LYS A 99 -4.77 -17.30 8.17
C LYS A 99 -4.75 -16.96 9.65
N LEU A 100 -3.57 -16.68 10.21
CA LEU A 100 -3.42 -16.27 11.60
C LEU A 100 -3.84 -14.80 11.83
N LEU A 101 -3.60 -13.92 10.84
CA LEU A 101 -3.85 -12.48 10.97
C LEU A 101 -5.26 -12.05 10.54
N LEU A 102 -5.93 -12.80 9.66
CA LEU A 102 -7.26 -12.49 9.14
C LEU A 102 -8.44 -12.55 10.14
N PRO A 103 -8.46 -13.38 11.21
CA PRO A 103 -9.65 -13.54 12.08
C PRO A 103 -10.32 -12.24 12.53
N PRO A 104 -9.60 -11.18 12.96
CA PRO A 104 -10.20 -9.90 13.35
C PRO A 104 -10.80 -9.10 12.19
N PHE A 105 -10.40 -9.38 10.95
CA PHE A 105 -10.86 -8.67 9.75
C PHE A 105 -12.10 -9.33 9.09
N HIS A 106 -12.57 -10.45 9.63
CA HIS A 106 -13.85 -11.05 9.23
C HIS A 106 -15.04 -10.24 9.77
N LEU A 107 -16.14 -10.21 9.01
CA LEU A 107 -17.33 -9.43 9.36
C LEU A 107 -17.88 -9.75 10.75
N SER A 108 -17.76 -11.01 11.20
CA SER A 108 -18.19 -11.46 12.53
C SER A 108 -17.40 -10.81 13.66
N SER A 109 -16.10 -10.61 13.49
CA SER A 109 -15.20 -10.01 14.49
C SER A 109 -15.22 -8.47 14.44
N ARG A 110 -15.81 -7.91 13.37
CA ARG A 110 -15.92 -6.46 13.17
C ARG A 110 -16.90 -5.82 14.16
N GLN A 111 -17.95 -6.53 14.57
CA GLN A 111 -18.94 -6.00 15.53
C GLN A 111 -18.32 -5.75 16.90
N GLU A 112 -17.49 -6.68 17.38
CA GLU A 112 -16.74 -6.56 18.65
C GLU A 112 -15.68 -5.43 18.58
N THR A 113 -15.03 -5.24 17.43
CA THR A 113 -14.05 -4.16 17.23
C THR A 113 -14.71 -2.77 17.20
N LEU A 114 -15.99 -2.66 16.80
CA LEU A 114 -16.73 -1.40 16.79
C LEU A 114 -17.11 -0.96 18.21
N GLU A 115 -17.49 -1.89 19.09
CA GLU A 115 -17.81 -1.57 20.49
C GLU A 115 -16.58 -1.04 21.26
N THR A 116 -15.38 -1.57 20.99
CA THR A 116 -14.15 -1.11 21.66
C THR A 116 -13.63 0.24 21.13
N ARG A 117 -14.05 0.66 19.93
CA ARG A 117 -13.56 1.91 19.29
C ARG A 117 -14.22 3.20 19.79
N ASP A 118 -15.34 3.10 20.51
CA ASP A 118 -16.00 4.27 21.11
C ASP A 118 -15.28 4.75 22.38
N GLU A 119 -14.52 3.90 23.07
CA GLU A 119 -13.84 4.28 24.32
C GLU A 119 -12.56 5.10 24.12
N THR A 120 -11.90 5.00 22.96
CA THR A 120 -10.60 5.66 22.71
C THR A 120 -10.71 6.99 21.95
N CYS A 121 -11.90 7.33 21.45
CA CYS A 121 -12.13 8.56 20.71
C CYS A 121 -12.71 9.64 21.64
N ASP A 122 -11.97 10.03 22.68
CA ASP A 122 -12.30 11.23 23.45
C ASP A 122 -11.92 12.48 22.63
N ILE A 123 -12.75 12.75 21.61
CA ILE A 123 -12.69 13.97 20.78
C ILE A 123 -12.88 15.25 21.62
N ASN A 124 -13.36 15.15 22.87
CA ASN A 124 -13.53 16.27 23.77
C ASN A 124 -12.28 16.58 24.62
N ALA A 125 -11.29 15.67 24.68
CA ALA A 125 -10.04 15.91 25.40
C ALA A 125 -9.09 16.84 24.64
N TRP A 126 -9.21 16.95 23.31
CA TRP A 126 -8.40 17.83 22.49
C TRP A 126 -9.14 19.14 22.17
N GLY A 127 -9.09 20.11 23.11
CA GLY A 127 -9.09 21.52 22.70
C GLY A 127 -10.02 22.51 23.40
N ASN A 128 -10.56 22.29 24.61
CA ASN A 128 -11.30 23.35 25.29
C ASN A 128 -10.93 23.58 26.77
N PRO A 129 -9.97 24.49 27.06
CA PRO A 129 -9.61 24.87 28.44
C PRO A 129 -10.78 25.41 29.27
N ARG A 130 -11.83 25.96 28.64
CA ARG A 130 -12.97 26.58 29.36
C ARG A 130 -13.95 25.57 29.95
N ARG A 131 -13.97 24.32 29.49
CA ARG A 131 -14.85 23.28 30.07
C ARG A 131 -14.25 22.60 31.29
N ARG A 132 -12.92 22.61 31.45
CA ARG A 132 -12.23 22.11 32.66
C ARG A 132 -12.58 22.95 33.89
N ALA A 133 -12.61 24.28 33.73
CA ALA A 133 -12.95 25.22 34.80
C ALA A 133 -14.42 25.09 35.29
N LEU A 134 -15.36 24.74 34.41
CA LEU A 134 -16.78 24.58 34.80
C LEU A 134 -17.06 23.27 35.55
N ALA A 135 -16.24 22.23 35.33
CA ALA A 135 -16.34 20.97 36.07
C ALA A 135 -15.82 21.13 37.51
N GLU A 136 -14.76 21.91 37.72
CA GLU A 136 -14.19 22.17 39.06
C GLU A 136 -15.11 23.06 39.91
N CYS A 137 -15.81 24.04 39.32
CA CYS A 137 -16.77 24.89 40.06
C CYS A 137 -18.03 24.14 40.55
N ARG A 138 -18.44 23.03 39.93
CA ARG A 138 -19.60 22.24 40.38
C ARG A 138 -19.28 21.25 41.52
N ALA A 139 -18.01 21.02 41.81
CA ALA A 139 -17.59 20.11 42.88
C ALA A 139 -17.35 20.84 44.23
N SER A 140 -17.45 22.17 44.26
CA SER A 140 -17.17 23.00 45.46
C SER A 140 -18.38 23.77 45.99
N ASN A 141 -19.60 23.41 45.58
CA ASN A 141 -20.85 23.98 46.10
C ASN A 141 -21.89 22.87 46.31
#